data_AF-W4CTJ9-F1
#
_entry.id   AF-W4CTJ9-F1
#
_cell.length_a   1.000
_cell.length_b   1.000
_cell.length_c   1.000
_cell.angle_alpha   90.00
_cell.angle_beta   90.00
_cell.angle_gamma   90.00
#
_symmetry.space_group_name_H-M   'P 1'
#
loop_
_entity.id
_entity.type
_entity.pdbx_description
1 polymer ?
#
loop_
_entity_poly.entity_id
_entity_poly.type
_entity_poly.pdbx_seq_one_letter_code
_entity_poly.pdbx_strand_id
1 'polypeptide(L)'
;MGLAAAIFILYRIYIWLQGSPGSFMKDRVPINKVIQSHPSIALLEDAGYEVIGGKLKIPLSFQVNGAPMYSRLFIDYVATRNEEHYYLVILSRPRKELEFTGSGLRDHILPYLLIYPDCSGVLYVDTVNSNIHVINFGKDDGESS
;
A
#
# COMPACT_ATOMS: atom_id res chain seq x y z
N MET A 1 29.01 17.71 11.85
CA MET A 1 28.50 17.19 10.56
C MET A 1 28.71 15.67 10.38
N GLY A 2 29.84 15.08 10.81
CA GLY A 2 30.11 13.66 10.56
C GLY A 2 29.23 12.66 11.33
N LEU A 3 28.71 13.03 12.51
CA LEU A 3 27.96 12.11 13.37
C LEU A 3 26.55 11.81 12.82
N ALA A 4 25.85 12.83 12.32
CA ALA A 4 24.55 12.67 11.69
C ALA A 4 24.63 11.86 10.40
N ALA A 5 25.68 12.07 9.60
CA ALA A 5 25.94 11.27 8.41
C ALA A 5 26.25 9.81 8.76
N ALA A 6 27.05 9.56 9.81
CA ALA A 6 27.34 8.20 10.27
C ALA A 6 26.10 7.48 10.80
N ILE A 7 25.24 8.16 11.56
CA ILE A 7 23.95 7.60 12.02
C ILE A 7 23.04 7.29 10.83
N PHE A 8 22.94 8.20 9.85
CA PHE A 8 22.14 7.98 8.65
C PHE A 8 22.66 6.80 7.81
N ILE A 9 23.97 6.67 7.65
CA ILE A 9 24.60 5.56 6.93
C ILE A 9 24.39 4.24 7.66
N LEU A 10 24.58 4.22 8.98
CA LEU A 10 24.34 3.01 9.80
C LEU A 10 22.87 2.62 9.82
N TYR A 11 21.96 3.59 9.87
CA TYR A 11 20.51 3.36 9.76
C TYR A 11 20.15 2.77 8.40
N ARG A 12 20.71 3.32 7.31
CA ARG A 12 20.50 2.81 5.94
C ARG A 12 21.09 1.41 5.73
N ILE A 13 22.25 1.13 6.33
CA ILE A 13 22.89 -0.19 6.29
C ILE A 13 22.12 -1.20 7.16
N TYR A 14 21.59 -0.77 8.30
CA TYR A 14 20.75 -1.59 9.18
C TYR A 14 19.45 -2.01 8.48
N ILE A 15 18.77 -1.06 7.82
CA ILE A 15 17.60 -1.34 6.95
C ILE A 15 18.00 -2.28 5.81
N TRP A 16 19.13 -2.02 5.15
CA TRP A 16 19.60 -2.85 4.04
C TRP A 16 19.99 -4.27 4.48
N LEU A 17 20.48 -4.46 5.72
CA LEU A 17 20.82 -5.77 6.28
C LEU A 17 19.59 -6.56 6.76
N GLN A 18 18.50 -5.89 7.13
CA GLN A 18 17.19 -6.54 7.30
C GLN A 18 16.55 -6.90 5.95
N GLY A 19 17.00 -6.30 4.85
CA GLY A 19 16.68 -6.74 3.50
C GLY A 19 17.48 -7.97 3.05
N SER A 20 17.35 -9.13 3.72
CA SER A 20 17.99 -10.40 3.30
C SER A 20 17.06 -11.26 2.42
N PRO A 21 17.59 -12.09 1.49
CA PRO A 21 16.93 -12.50 0.25
C PRO A 21 16.08 -13.78 0.42
N GLY A 22 14.76 -13.69 0.23
CA GLY A 22 13.92 -14.88 0.40
C GLY A 22 12.43 -14.80 0.06
N SER A 23 11.96 -13.76 -0.64
CA SER A 23 10.91 -13.86 -1.67
C SER A 23 9.56 -14.56 -1.34
N PHE A 24 9.09 -14.63 -0.10
CA PHE A 24 7.70 -15.03 0.17
C PHE A 24 6.68 -14.05 -0.44
N MET A 25 7.06 -12.77 -0.56
CA MET A 25 6.22 -11.70 -1.12
C MET A 25 6.18 -11.65 -2.65
N LYS A 26 7.23 -12.15 -3.32
CA LYS A 26 7.46 -11.93 -4.77
C LYS A 26 6.48 -12.71 -5.64
N ASP A 27 5.89 -13.77 -5.11
CA ASP A 27 4.91 -14.60 -5.83
C ASP A 27 3.47 -14.09 -5.66
N ARG A 28 3.20 -13.16 -4.73
CA ARG A 28 1.83 -12.77 -4.36
C ARG A 28 1.43 -11.37 -4.83
N VAL A 29 2.37 -10.42 -4.88
CA VAL A 29 2.17 -9.09 -5.50
C VAL A 29 3.32 -8.78 -6.43
N PRO A 30 3.08 -8.40 -7.70
CA PRO A 30 4.13 -7.95 -8.58
C PRO A 30 4.73 -6.64 -8.07
N ILE A 31 5.90 -6.74 -7.41
CA ILE A 31 6.62 -5.58 -6.88
C ILE A 31 7.32 -4.84 -8.02
N ASN A 32 6.84 -3.62 -8.30
CA ASN A 32 7.56 -2.69 -9.17
C ASN A 32 8.75 -2.09 -8.40
N LYS A 33 9.97 -2.40 -8.83
CA LYS A 33 11.21 -1.91 -8.17
C LYS A 33 11.44 -0.40 -8.36
N VAL A 34 10.76 0.23 -9.32
CA VAL A 34 10.89 1.66 -9.57
C VAL A 34 9.95 2.42 -8.65
N ILE A 35 10.49 2.93 -7.55
CA ILE A 35 9.77 3.77 -6.58
C ILE A 35 9.88 5.23 -7.02
N GLN A 36 8.74 5.86 -7.30
CA GLN A 36 8.68 7.28 -7.65
C GLN A 36 8.67 8.13 -6.37
N SER A 37 9.57 9.11 -6.29
CA SER A 37 9.66 10.04 -5.16
C SER A 37 8.35 10.81 -4.97
N HIS A 38 7.86 10.86 -3.73
CA HIS A 38 6.63 11.56 -3.35
C HIS A 38 6.63 11.85 -1.84
N PRO A 39 6.01 12.95 -1.36
CA PRO A 39 5.95 13.28 0.08
C PRO A 39 5.33 12.20 0.98
N SER A 40 4.47 11.35 0.41
CA SER A 40 3.87 10.23 1.14
C SER A 40 4.89 9.20 1.63
N ILE A 41 6.07 9.10 0.98
CA ILE A 41 7.12 8.16 1.39
C ILE A 41 7.65 8.55 2.77
N ALA A 42 7.98 9.84 2.96
CA ALA A 42 8.44 10.32 4.26
C ALA A 42 7.37 10.11 5.34
N LEU A 43 6.09 10.39 5.02
CA LEU A 43 4.98 10.17 5.96
C LEU A 43 4.82 8.68 6.35
N LEU A 44 5.02 7.77 5.40
CA LEU A 44 5.00 6.32 5.65
C LEU A 44 6.18 5.89 6.52
N GLU A 45 7.40 6.37 6.21
CA GLU A 45 8.63 6.09 6.97
C GLU A 45 8.53 6.60 8.41
N ASP A 46 8.04 7.82 8.60
CA ASP A 46 7.79 8.43 9.92
C ASP A 46 6.76 7.61 10.74
N ALA A 47 5.82 6.96 10.07
CA ALA A 47 4.83 6.06 10.67
C ALA A 47 5.32 4.60 10.82
N GLY A 48 6.60 4.34 10.54
CA GLY A 48 7.26 3.04 10.70
C GLY A 48 7.02 2.04 9.57
N TYR A 49 6.61 2.51 8.38
CA TYR A 49 6.49 1.67 7.18
C TYR A 49 7.66 1.90 6.22
N GLU A 50 8.19 0.83 5.65
CA GLU A 50 9.15 0.88 4.56
C GLU A 50 8.45 0.70 3.22
N VAL A 51 8.73 1.58 2.24
CA VAL A 51 8.20 1.44 0.87
C VAL A 51 9.09 0.48 0.07
N ILE A 52 8.57 -0.71 -0.20
CA ILE A 52 9.29 -1.80 -0.89
C ILE A 52 8.93 -1.92 -2.38
N GLY A 53 7.86 -1.26 -2.83
CA GLY A 53 7.39 -1.29 -4.20
C GLY A 53 6.77 0.03 -4.66
N GLY A 54 7.05 0.41 -5.90
CA GLY A 54 6.42 1.54 -6.57
C GLY A 54 5.06 1.21 -7.16
N LYS A 55 4.59 2.12 -8.00
CA LYS A 55 3.25 2.08 -8.59
C LYS A 55 2.98 0.79 -9.35
N LEU A 56 1.84 0.18 -9.05
CA LEU A 56 1.32 -1.00 -9.70
C LEU A 56 0.00 -0.69 -10.42
N LYS A 57 -0.12 -1.18 -11.66
CA LYS A 57 -1.33 -1.09 -12.48
C LYS A 57 -1.93 -2.48 -12.62
N ILE A 58 -3.20 -2.62 -12.23
CA ILE A 58 -3.96 -3.86 -12.39
C ILE A 58 -4.94 -3.66 -13.56
N PRO A 59 -4.68 -4.22 -14.75
CA PRO A 59 -5.61 -4.14 -15.87
C PRO A 59 -6.83 -5.01 -15.59
N LEU A 60 -8.03 -4.47 -15.86
CA LEU A 60 -9.29 -5.20 -15.75
C LEU A 60 -9.99 -5.23 -17.11
N SER A 61 -10.57 -6.36 -17.46
CA SER A 61 -11.40 -6.52 -18.65
C SER A 61 -12.71 -7.20 -18.30
N PHE A 62 -13.80 -6.71 -18.88
CA PHE A 62 -15.15 -7.22 -18.70
C PHE A 62 -15.76 -7.50 -20.07
N GLN A 63 -16.74 -8.40 -20.12
CA GLN A 63 -17.55 -8.65 -21.30
C GLN A 63 -19.00 -8.34 -20.95
N VAL A 64 -19.62 -7.41 -21.66
CA VAL A 64 -21.01 -6.99 -21.45
C VAL A 64 -21.76 -7.14 -22.75
N ASN A 65 -22.68 -8.12 -22.82
CA ASN A 65 -23.46 -8.42 -24.03
C ASN A 65 -22.58 -8.60 -25.29
N GLY A 66 -21.43 -9.25 -25.14
CA GLY A 66 -20.45 -9.48 -26.22
C GLY A 66 -19.53 -8.29 -26.53
N ALA A 67 -19.70 -7.14 -25.89
CA ALA A 67 -18.82 -5.99 -26.02
C ALA A 67 -17.73 -5.99 -24.92
N PRO A 68 -16.44 -5.87 -25.27
CA PRO A 68 -15.38 -5.76 -24.29
C PRO A 68 -15.37 -4.37 -23.64
N MET A 69 -15.25 -4.33 -22.32
CA MET A 69 -15.05 -3.12 -21.54
C MET A 69 -13.75 -3.23 -20.76
N TYR A 70 -12.99 -2.14 -20.65
CA TYR A 70 -11.68 -2.13 -20.00
C TYR A 70 -11.65 -1.13 -18.85
N SER A 71 -11.01 -1.53 -17.76
CA SER A 71 -10.75 -0.67 -16.62
C SER A 71 -9.35 -0.96 -16.07
N ARG A 72 -9.00 -0.25 -15.00
CA ARG A 72 -7.74 -0.43 -14.29
C ARG A 72 -7.86 0.05 -12.87
N LEU A 73 -7.23 -0.69 -11.97
CA LEU A 73 -6.96 -0.25 -10.61
C LEU A 73 -5.49 0.14 -10.48
N PHE A 74 -5.19 0.96 -9.48
CA PHE A 74 -3.84 1.41 -9.20
C PHE A 74 -3.55 1.30 -7.71
N ILE A 75 -2.39 0.73 -7.41
CA ILE A 75 -1.77 0.79 -6.09
C ILE A 75 -0.58 1.71 -6.26
N ASP A 76 -0.49 2.76 -5.45
CA ASP A 76 0.53 3.79 -5.61
C ASP A 76 1.89 3.30 -5.09
N TYR A 77 1.89 2.53 -4.01
CA TYR A 77 3.06 1.85 -3.46
C TYR A 77 2.71 0.52 -2.80
N VAL A 78 3.71 -0.32 -2.59
CA VAL A 78 3.66 -1.45 -1.65
C VAL A 78 4.58 -1.11 -0.49
N ALA A 79 4.06 -1.20 0.73
CA ALA A 79 4.80 -0.90 1.94
C ALA A 79 4.81 -2.10 2.89
N THR A 80 5.73 -2.11 3.84
CA THR A 80 5.88 -3.18 4.81
C THR A 80 6.25 -2.62 6.19
N ARG A 81 5.84 -3.27 7.28
CA ARG A 81 6.36 -2.95 8.63
C ARG A 81 7.40 -3.95 9.12
N ASN A 82 7.36 -5.16 8.58
CA ASN A 82 8.26 -6.26 8.89
C ASN A 82 8.36 -7.17 7.66
N GLU A 83 9.08 -8.28 7.74
CA GLU A 83 9.27 -9.18 6.60
C GLU A 83 8.02 -10.03 6.24
N GLU A 84 7.01 -10.05 7.11
CA GLU A 84 5.84 -10.94 6.98
C GLU A 84 4.55 -10.20 6.56
N HIS A 85 4.50 -8.88 6.73
CA HIS A 85 3.27 -8.09 6.56
C HIS A 85 3.46 -6.95 5.56
N TYR A 86 2.92 -7.15 4.36
CA TYR A 86 2.87 -6.10 3.36
C TYR A 86 1.48 -5.43 3.31
N TYR A 87 1.49 -4.16 2.96
CA TYR A 87 0.32 -3.32 2.82
C TYR A 87 0.28 -2.70 1.43
N LEU A 88 -0.93 -2.54 0.91
CA LEU A 88 -1.16 -1.79 -0.32
C LEU A 88 -1.33 -0.32 0.02
N VAL A 89 -0.63 0.57 -0.67
CA VAL A 89 -0.75 2.01 -0.43
C VAL A 89 -1.59 2.66 -1.50
N ILE A 90 -2.60 3.42 -1.08
CA ILE A 90 -3.45 4.24 -1.94
C ILE A 90 -3.33 5.69 -1.47
N LEU A 91 -2.95 6.59 -2.37
CA LEU A 91 -2.86 8.01 -2.05
C LEU A 91 -4.23 8.69 -2.16
N SER A 92 -4.54 9.53 -1.18
CA SER A 92 -5.67 10.46 -1.25
C SER A 92 -5.54 11.39 -2.45
N ARG A 93 -6.68 11.74 -3.06
CA ARG A 93 -6.72 12.65 -4.21
C ARG A 93 -7.65 13.82 -3.88
N PRO A 94 -7.24 15.08 -4.08
CA PRO A 94 -8.02 16.26 -3.69
C PRO A 94 -9.43 16.38 -4.28
N ARG A 95 -9.72 15.66 -5.38
CA ARG A 95 -11.03 15.66 -6.06
C ARG A 95 -11.79 14.34 -5.93
N LYS A 96 -11.25 13.40 -5.15
CA LYS A 96 -11.81 12.06 -4.95
C LYS A 96 -11.31 11.52 -3.62
N GLU A 97 -11.70 12.20 -2.55
CA GLU A 97 -11.46 11.71 -1.19
C GLU A 97 -12.35 10.50 -0.94
N LEU A 98 -11.80 9.52 -0.22
CA LEU A 98 -12.52 8.34 0.20
C LEU A 98 -13.49 8.71 1.32
N GLU A 99 -14.77 8.39 1.12
CA GLU A 99 -15.72 8.41 2.23
C GLU A 99 -15.47 7.20 3.14
N PHE A 100 -15.17 7.45 4.41
CA PHE A 100 -14.99 6.42 5.42
C PHE A 100 -16.33 5.87 5.95
N THR A 101 -17.17 5.42 5.02
CA THR A 101 -18.41 4.68 5.29
C THR A 101 -18.23 3.22 4.85
N GLY A 102 -19.04 2.30 5.38
CA GLY A 102 -18.98 0.89 4.98
C GLY A 102 -19.18 0.69 3.46
N SER A 103 -20.12 1.44 2.85
CA SER A 103 -20.31 1.44 1.40
C SER A 103 -19.14 2.07 0.65
N GLY A 104 -18.56 3.16 1.16
CA GLY A 104 -17.39 3.79 0.54
C GLY A 104 -16.17 2.86 0.53
N LEU A 105 -15.90 2.17 1.64
CA LEU A 105 -14.84 1.17 1.73
C LEU A 105 -15.11 -0.04 0.84
N ARG A 106 -16.37 -0.53 0.79
CA ARG A 106 -16.78 -1.61 -0.12
C ARG A 106 -16.56 -1.25 -1.59
N ASP A 107 -16.88 -0.03 -1.99
CA ASP A 107 -16.85 0.34 -3.40
C ASP A 107 -15.44 0.77 -3.86
N HIS A 108 -14.61 1.29 -2.95
CA HIS A 108 -13.29 1.83 -3.29
C HIS A 108 -12.09 1.03 -2.78
N ILE A 109 -12.20 0.28 -1.68
CA ILE A 109 -11.06 -0.37 -1.03
C ILE A 109 -11.16 -1.88 -1.10
N LEU A 110 -12.35 -2.45 -0.91
CA LEU A 110 -12.59 -3.90 -0.98
C LEU A 110 -12.07 -4.56 -2.27
N PRO A 111 -12.16 -3.97 -3.47
CA PRO A 111 -11.61 -4.61 -4.68
C PRO A 111 -10.12 -4.93 -4.56
N TYR A 112 -9.33 -4.08 -3.90
CA TYR A 112 -7.90 -4.31 -3.71
C TYR A 112 -7.64 -5.46 -2.74
N LEU A 113 -8.39 -5.50 -1.64
CA LEU A 113 -8.31 -6.54 -0.61
C LEU A 113 -8.73 -7.91 -1.15
N LEU A 114 -9.68 -7.95 -2.08
CA LEU A 114 -10.11 -9.21 -2.73
C LEU A 114 -9.11 -9.71 -3.78
N ILE A 115 -8.43 -8.81 -4.49
CA ILE A 115 -7.39 -9.19 -5.47
C ILE A 115 -6.13 -9.68 -4.76
N TYR A 116 -5.79 -9.08 -3.61
CA TYR A 116 -4.63 -9.44 -2.79
C TYR A 116 -5.06 -9.81 -1.37
N PRO A 117 -5.68 -10.99 -1.18
CA PRO A 117 -6.24 -11.42 0.11
C PRO A 117 -5.18 -11.64 1.20
N ASP A 118 -3.92 -11.83 0.81
CA ASP A 118 -2.81 -12.05 1.73
C ASP A 118 -2.17 -10.75 2.24
N CYS A 119 -2.64 -9.58 1.79
CA CYS A 119 -2.14 -8.31 2.32
C CYS A 119 -2.65 -8.08 3.74
N SER A 120 -1.84 -7.41 4.55
CA SER A 120 -2.20 -7.06 5.93
C SER A 120 -3.20 -5.90 6.01
N GLY A 121 -3.51 -5.27 4.88
CA GLY A 121 -4.48 -4.19 4.76
C GLY A 121 -4.09 -3.16 3.71
N VAL A 122 -4.88 -2.09 3.66
CA VAL A 122 -4.64 -0.91 2.80
C VAL A 122 -4.27 0.28 3.67
N LEU A 123 -3.18 0.96 3.31
CA LEU A 123 -2.80 2.26 3.86
C LEU A 123 -3.34 3.34 2.93
N TYR A 124 -4.40 4.02 3.36
CA TYR A 124 -4.91 5.21 2.67
C TYR A 124 -4.18 6.44 3.20
N VAL A 125 -3.34 7.04 2.37
CA VAL A 125 -2.39 8.08 2.78
C VAL A 125 -2.84 9.44 2.28
N ASP A 126 -3.12 10.34 3.21
CA ASP A 126 -3.44 11.73 2.95
C ASP A 126 -2.24 12.61 3.29
N THR A 127 -1.54 13.07 2.25
CA THR A 127 -0.39 13.96 2.41
C THR A 127 -0.78 15.41 2.73
N VAL A 128 -2.01 15.82 2.44
CA VAL A 128 -2.49 17.18 2.74
C VAL A 128 -2.73 17.31 4.23
N ASN A 129 -3.41 16.32 4.81
CA ASN A 129 -3.72 16.27 6.23
C ASN A 129 -2.65 15.54 7.07
N SER A 130 -1.58 15.07 6.43
CA SER A 130 -0.51 14.26 7.05
C SER A 130 -1.04 13.08 7.87
N ASN A 131 -1.99 12.34 7.29
CA ASN A 131 -2.69 11.25 7.97
C ASN A 131 -2.58 9.94 7.18
N ILE A 132 -2.54 8.82 7.90
CA ILE A 132 -2.55 7.47 7.32
C ILE A 132 -3.69 6.69 7.98
N HIS A 133 -4.69 6.32 7.19
CA HIS A 133 -5.75 5.41 7.63
C HIS A 133 -5.38 3.98 7.28
N VAL A 134 -5.33 3.11 8.30
CA VAL A 134 -5.11 1.67 8.12
C VAL A 134 -6.47 1.00 7.97
N ILE A 135 -6.71 0.34 6.85
CA ILE A 135 -7.99 -0.30 6.50
C ILE A 135 -7.77 -1.79 6.39
N ASN A 136 -8.38 -2.55 7.29
CA ASN A 136 -8.29 -4.00 7.35
C ASN A 136 -9.63 -4.62 6.97
N PHE A 137 -9.59 -5.78 6.32
CA PHE A 137 -10.79 -6.54 5.98
C PHE A 137 -10.88 -7.78 6.85
N GLY A 138 -12.05 -8.00 7.42
CA GLY A 138 -12.35 -9.15 8.27
C GLY A 138 -13.81 -9.51 8.16
N LYS A 139 -14.16 -10.67 8.69
CA LYS A 139 -15.56 -11.09 8.82
C LYS A 139 -16.17 -10.38 10.02
N ASP A 140 -17.34 -9.79 9.82
CA ASP A 140 -18.21 -9.36 10.92
C ASP A 140 -18.92 -10.60 11.47
N ASP A 141 -18.65 -10.96 12.71
CA ASP A 141 -19.32 -12.02 13.45
C ASP A 141 -20.62 -11.54 14.13
N GLY A 142 -20.97 -10.25 13.99
CA GLY A 142 -22.18 -9.66 14.55
C GLY A 142 -22.11 -9.40 16.05
N GLU A 143 -20.94 -9.60 16.67
CA GLU A 143 -20.67 -9.20 18.04
C GLU A 143 -20.09 -7.79 18.04
N SER A 144 -20.98 -6.80 18.08
CA SER A 144 -20.61 -5.40 18.28
C SER A 144 -19.75 -5.28 19.55
N SER A 145 -18.46 -5.01 19.40
CA SER A 145 -17.58 -4.53 20.48
C SER A 145 -17.72 -3.02 20.67
#